data_AF-A0A7Y6Y0Y5-F1
#
_entry.id   AF-A0A7Y6Y0Y5-F1
#
_cell.length_a   1.000
_cell.length_b   1.000
_cell.length_c   1.000
_cell.angle_alpha   90.00
_cell.angle_beta   90.00
_cell.angle_gamma   90.00
#
_symmetry.space_group_name_H-M   'P 1'
#
loop_
_entity.id
_entity.type
_entity.pdbx_description
1 polymer ?
#
loop_
_entity_poly.entity_id
_entity_poly.type
_entity_poly.pdbx_seq_one_letter_code
_entity_poly.pdbx_strand_id
1 'polypeptide(L)'
;MAVKVERVQTGVRMEKRLVKVLKGTAEYLDMSLGDLMEGIVLHAFEGKVPPFSEETLGKINALKKVYDLDLDASHSHKMTE
;
A
#
# COMPACT_ATOMS: atom_id res chain seq x y z
N MET A 1 6.05 13.33 17.85
CA MET A 1 5.39 14.66 17.71
C MET A 1 4.75 14.71 16.34
N ALA A 2 3.55 15.30 16.23
CA ALA A 2 2.91 15.51 14.93
C ALA A 2 3.64 16.60 14.14
N VAL A 3 3.98 16.32 12.88
CA VAL A 3 4.57 17.30 11.95
C VAL A 3 3.44 17.90 11.13
N LYS A 4 3.38 19.24 11.01
CA LYS A 4 2.39 19.91 10.15
C LYS A 4 2.76 19.69 8.69
N VAL A 5 1.82 19.18 7.91
CA VAL A 5 2.00 18.88 6.48
C VAL A 5 0.92 19.55 5.64
N GLU A 6 1.24 19.84 4.38
CA GLU A 6 0.28 20.25 3.36
C GLU A 6 -0.04 19.03 2.48
N ARG A 7 -1.33 18.79 2.24
CA ARG A 7 -1.78 17.64 1.44
C ARG A 7 -2.39 18.12 0.13
N VAL A 8 -2.06 17.43 -0.95
CA VAL A 8 -2.61 17.67 -2.29
C VAL A 8 -3.36 16.44 -2.78
N GLN A 9 -4.44 16.66 -3.54
CA GLN A 9 -5.20 15.58 -4.17
C GLN A 9 -4.48 15.10 -5.42
N THR A 10 -4.38 13.78 -5.63
CA THR A 10 -3.70 13.19 -6.78
C THR A 10 -4.66 12.36 -7.62
N GLY A 11 -4.52 12.46 -8.95
CA GLY A 11 -5.33 11.71 -9.93
C GLY A 11 -4.54 10.57 -10.58
N VAL A 12 -3.86 9.75 -9.77
CA VAL A 12 -2.97 8.70 -10.30
C VAL A 12 -3.74 7.49 -10.85
N ARG A 13 -3.23 6.90 -11.94
CA ARG A 13 -3.68 5.61 -12.46
C ARG A 13 -2.85 4.49 -11.82
N MET A 14 -3.53 3.45 -11.33
CA MET A 14 -2.90 2.30 -10.65
C MET A 14 -3.61 1.01 -11.04
N GLU A 15 -2.94 -0.14 -10.86
CA GLU A 15 -3.53 -1.45 -11.13
C GLU A 15 -4.74 -1.71 -10.22
N LYS A 16 -5.82 -2.22 -10.80
CA LYS A 16 -7.15 -2.29 -10.18
C LYS A 16 -7.17 -3.17 -8.92
N ARG A 17 -6.55 -4.35 -8.95
CA ARG A 17 -6.55 -5.31 -7.83
C ARG A 17 -5.66 -4.79 -6.69
N LEU A 18 -4.53 -4.17 -7.00
CA LEU A 18 -3.63 -3.52 -6.06
C LEU A 18 -4.35 -2.40 -5.31
N VAL A 19 -5.11 -1.54 -5.99
CA VAL A 19 -5.93 -0.51 -5.32
C VAL A 19 -6.95 -1.12 -4.36
N LYS A 20 -7.57 -2.26 -4.70
CA LYS A 20 -8.50 -2.95 -3.79
C LYS A 20 -7.79 -3.50 -2.55
N VAL A 21 -6.61 -4.09 -2.70
CA VAL A 21 -5.79 -4.57 -1.57
C VAL A 21 -5.34 -3.40 -0.70
N LEU A 22 -4.90 -2.29 -1.29
CA LEU A 22 -4.49 -1.08 -0.56
C LEU A 22 -5.65 -0.51 0.26
N LYS A 23 -6.84 -0.36 -0.35
CA LYS A 23 -8.03 0.12 0.36
C LYS A 23 -8.44 -0.81 1.50
N GLY A 24 -8.44 -2.13 1.28
CA GLY A 24 -8.74 -3.10 2.33
C GLY A 24 -7.72 -3.09 3.48
N THR A 25 -6.44 -2.87 3.17
CA THR A 25 -5.38 -2.75 4.18
C THR A 25 -5.54 -1.46 4.99
N ALA A 26 -5.86 -0.35 4.33
CA ALA A 26 -6.09 0.92 5.00
C ALA A 26 -7.28 0.83 5.98
N GLU A 27 -8.38 0.22 5.54
CA GLU A 27 -9.55 -0.03 6.38
C GLU A 27 -9.21 -0.93 7.59
N TYR A 28 -8.43 -1.99 7.39
CA TYR A 28 -8.00 -2.88 8.47
C TYR A 28 -7.21 -2.15 9.56
N LEU A 29 -6.39 -1.17 9.15
CA LEU A 29 -5.51 -0.41 10.04
C LEU A 29 -6.16 0.88 10.56
N ASP A 30 -7.45 1.10 10.29
CA ASP A 30 -8.20 2.30 10.68
C ASP A 30 -7.51 3.62 10.27
N MET A 31 -7.05 3.67 9.01
CA MET A 31 -6.35 4.84 8.45
C MET A 31 -6.79 5.16 7.03
N SER A 32 -6.50 6.38 6.57
CA SER A 32 -6.78 6.75 5.19
C SER A 32 -5.84 6.05 4.21
N LEU A 33 -6.28 5.87 2.96
CA LEU A 33 -5.43 5.36 1.88
C LEU A 33 -4.18 6.25 1.68
N GLY A 34 -4.33 7.56 1.84
CA GLY A 34 -3.23 8.51 1.75
C GLY A 34 -2.18 8.28 2.82
N ASP A 35 -2.59 8.17 4.09
CA ASP A 35 -1.66 7.94 5.20
C ASP A 35 -0.95 6.58 5.06
N LEU A 36 -1.67 5.54 4.61
CA LEU A 36 -1.05 4.24 4.31
C LEU A 36 0.02 4.36 3.21
N MET A 37 -0.29 5.04 2.10
CA MET A 37 0.63 5.22 0.99
C MET A 37 1.86 6.05 1.39
N GLU A 38 1.66 7.16 2.11
CA GLU A 38 2.75 7.97 2.65
C GLU A 38 3.66 7.13 3.56
N GLY A 39 3.08 6.31 4.44
CA GLY A 39 3.82 5.38 5.30
C GLY A 39 4.68 4.37 4.50
N ILE A 40 4.11 3.75 3.47
CA ILE A 40 4.85 2.82 2.59
C ILE A 40 6.02 3.54 1.88
N VAL A 41 5.77 4.75 1.36
CA VAL A 41 6.78 5.55 0.65
C VAL A 41 7.93 5.94 1.58
N LEU A 42 7.64 6.38 2.81
CA LEU A 42 8.67 6.72 3.79
C LEU A 42 9.57 5.52 4.11
N HIS A 43 9.00 4.33 4.34
CA HIS A 43 9.79 3.12 4.56
C HIS A 43 10.65 2.76 3.34
N ALA A 44 10.08 2.89 2.14
CA ALA A 44 10.80 2.63 0.89
C ALA A 44 11.97 3.61 0.67
N PHE A 45 11.78 4.90 0.97
CA PHE A 45 12.83 5.92 0.88
C PHE A 45 13.96 5.69 1.89
N GLU A 46 13.65 5.21 3.09
CA GLU A 46 14.67 4.88 4.11
C GLU A 46 15.31 3.50 3.90
N GLY A 47 14.81 2.69 2.96
CA GLY A 47 15.25 1.30 2.77
C GLY A 47 14.95 0.39 3.97
N LYS A 48 14.00 0.77 4.85
CA LYS A 48 13.64 -0.01 6.04
C LYS A 48 12.67 -1.13 5.67
N VAL A 49 12.99 -2.35 6.10
CA VAL A 49 12.20 -3.56 5.87
C VAL A 49 12.06 -4.33 7.19
N PRO A 50 10.87 -4.86 7.56
CA PRO A 50 9.58 -4.78 6.84
C PRO A 50 8.68 -3.62 7.32
N PRO A 51 7.90 -2.98 6.42
CA PRO A 51 7.00 -1.87 6.75
C PRO A 51 5.71 -2.30 7.49
N PHE A 52 5.49 -3.61 7.62
CA PHE A 52 4.28 -4.19 8.20
C PHE A 52 4.65 -5.29 9.19
N SER A 53 3.85 -5.43 10.25
CA SER A 53 3.94 -6.58 11.16
C SER A 53 3.55 -7.88 10.46
N GLU A 54 3.99 -9.02 11.00
CA GLU A 54 3.60 -10.34 10.47
C GLU A 54 2.08 -10.53 10.42
N GLU A 55 1.36 -10.02 11.43
CA GLU A 55 -0.10 -10.01 11.46
C GLU A 55 -0.70 -9.24 10.28
N THR A 56 -0.19 -8.04 10.03
CA THR A 56 -0.66 -7.18 8.93
C THR A 56 -0.35 -7.82 7.58
N LEU A 57 0.84 -8.42 7.42
CA LEU A 57 1.20 -9.19 6.23
C LEU A 57 0.26 -10.38 6.01
N GLY A 58 -0.18 -11.05 7.07
CA GLY A 58 -1.20 -12.09 7.02
C GLY A 58 -2.53 -11.59 6.43
N LYS A 59 -3.00 -10.42 6.86
CA LYS A 59 -4.22 -9.79 6.32
C LYS A 59 -4.05 -9.33 4.88
N ILE A 60 -2.92 -8.71 4.54
CA ILE A 60 -2.60 -8.33 3.16
C ILE A 60 -2.65 -9.56 2.25
N ASN A 61 -2.04 -10.67 2.66
CA ASN A 61 -2.06 -11.92 1.88
C ASN A 61 -3.46 -12.51 1.73
N ALA A 62 -4.32 -12.40 2.74
CA ALA A 62 -5.73 -12.79 2.61
C ALA A 62 -6.47 -11.91 1.60
N LEU A 63 -6.27 -10.58 1.65
CA LEU A 63 -6.86 -9.64 0.69
C LEU A 63 -6.35 -9.89 -0.74
N LYS A 64 -5.06 -10.19 -0.91
CA LYS A 64 -4.50 -10.58 -2.21
C LYS A 64 -5.24 -11.77 -2.80
N LYS A 65 -5.54 -12.80 -1.99
CA LYS A 65 -6.33 -13.97 -2.43
C LYS A 65 -7.77 -13.59 -2.80
N VAL A 66 -8.43 -12.74 -2.03
CA VAL A 66 -9.81 -12.29 -2.31
C VAL A 66 -9.91 -11.56 -3.65
N TYR A 67 -8.87 -10.82 -4.04
CA TYR A 67 -8.85 -10.03 -5.26
C TYR A 67 -8.02 -10.63 -6.39
N ASP A 68 -7.59 -11.88 -6.24
CA ASP A 68 -6.74 -12.59 -7.19
C ASP A 68 -5.48 -11.78 -7.57
N LEU A 69 -4.88 -11.04 -6.63
CA LEU A 69 -3.66 -10.24 -6.87
C LEU A 69 -2.42 -11.13 -6.80
N ASP A 70 -1.87 -11.43 -7.98
CA ASP A 70 -0.67 -12.23 -8.22
C ASP A 70 0.63 -11.40 -8.37
N LEU A 71 0.52 -10.07 -8.36
CA LEU A 71 1.67 -9.17 -8.45
C LEU A 71 2.54 -9.20 -7.18
N ASP A 72 3.83 -8.99 -7.40
CA ASP A 72 4.85 -8.85 -6.35
C ASP A 72 5.89 -7.77 -6.73
N ALA A 73 6.90 -7.59 -5.87
CA ALA A 73 7.94 -6.58 -6.08
C ALA A 73 8.74 -6.77 -7.38
N SER A 74 8.83 -7.99 -7.92
CA SER A 74 9.58 -8.27 -9.16
C SER A 74 8.92 -7.68 -10.41
N HIS A 75 7.61 -7.42 -10.33
CA HIS A 75 6.80 -6.79 -11.36
C HIS A 75 6.87 -5.26 -11.34
N SER A 76 7.53 -4.67 -10.33
CA SER A 76 7.67 -3.21 -10.23
C SER A 76 8.30 -2.63 -11.50
N HIS A 77 7.67 -1.58 -12.04
CA HIS A 77 8.06 -0.90 -13.30
C HIS A 77 8.03 -1.76 -14.58
N LYS A 78 7.46 -2.96 -14.51
CA LYS A 78 7.38 -3.91 -15.65
C LYS A 78 5.95 -4.24 -16.07
N MET A 79 4.95 -3.65 -15.43
CA MET A 79 3.55 -3.81 -15.80
C MET A 79 3.25 -3.05 -17.09
N THR A 80 2.49 -3.67 -17.98
CA THR A 80 1.98 -3.06 -19.21
C THR A 80 0.45 -3.02 -19.18
N GLU A 81 -0.13 -2.10 -19.93
CA GLU A 81 -1.57 -1.84 -19.98
C GLU A 81 -2.30 -2.67 -21.05
#